data_AF-A0AA88LKY9-F1
#
_entry.id   AF-A0AA88LKY9-F1
#
_cell.length_a   1.000
_cell.length_b   1.000
_cell.length_c   1.000
_cell.angle_alpha   90.00
_cell.angle_beta   90.00
_cell.angle_gamma   90.00
#
_symmetry.space_group_name_H-M   'P 1'
#
loop_
_entity.id
_entity.type
_entity.pdbx_description
1 polymer ?
#
loop_
_entity_poly.entity_id
_entity_poly.type
_entity_poly.pdbx_seq_one_letter_code
_entity_poly.pdbx_strand_id
1 'polypeptide(L)'
;MDKKDLMLMMLVHFVFRATALKLHSPLTQTLSMPCEYDYEAHGAIEQLSVQWRSPKSQLLCHFIKHKDYRNCTQGYSALYTPGNITLIIHKVKEEDFGKHVCSVSKRHAFLDYIIELVQVTGI
;
A
#
# COMPACT_ATOMS: atom_id res chain seq x y z
N MET A 1 -20.06 8.22 -28.53
CA MET A 1 -19.19 8.17 -27.35
C MET A 1 -17.80 8.53 -27.80
N ASP A 2 -17.31 9.70 -27.40
CA ASP A 2 -16.12 10.34 -27.98
C ASP A 2 -14.83 9.84 -27.30
N LYS A 3 -13.70 9.82 -28.01
CA LYS A 3 -12.39 9.42 -27.46
C LYS A 3 -11.98 10.30 -26.28
N LYS A 4 -12.45 11.54 -26.25
CA LYS A 4 -12.26 12.49 -25.13
C LYS A 4 -13.01 12.08 -23.87
N ASP A 5 -14.22 11.53 -23.99
CA ASP A 5 -14.98 11.01 -22.83
C ASP A 5 -14.31 9.77 -22.23
N LEU A 6 -13.77 8.89 -23.08
CA LEU A 6 -13.02 7.73 -22.60
C LEU A 6 -11.72 8.15 -21.90
N MET A 7 -11.00 9.13 -22.45
CA MET A 7 -9.79 9.67 -21.84
C MET A 7 -10.09 10.42 -20.53
N LEU A 8 -11.18 11.17 -20.47
CA LEU A 8 -11.62 11.88 -19.27
C LEU A 8 -12.01 10.89 -18.17
N MET A 9 -12.81 9.86 -18.47
CA MET A 9 -13.17 8.77 -17.55
C MET A 9 -11.94 8.04 -17.01
N MET A 10 -10.94 7.78 -17.85
CA MET A 10 -9.67 7.18 -17.42
C MET A 10 -8.88 8.12 -16.49
N LEU A 11 -8.84 9.42 -16.77
CA LEU A 11 -8.18 10.41 -15.92
C LEU A 11 -8.87 10.58 -14.56
N VAL A 12 -10.20 10.46 -14.47
CA VAL A 12 -10.93 10.52 -13.18
C VAL A 12 -10.72 9.24 -12.35
N HIS A 13 -10.40 8.10 -12.98
CA HIS A 13 -10.10 6.86 -12.26
C HIS A 13 -8.63 6.76 -11.81
N PHE A 14 -7.71 7.46 -12.45
CA PHE A 14 -6.31 7.59 -12.01
C PHE A 14 -6.13 8.85 -11.14
N VAL A 15 -6.90 8.99 -10.06
CA VAL A 15 -6.55 9.96 -9.01
C VAL A 15 -5.36 9.39 -8.25
N PHE A 16 -4.14 9.70 -8.71
CA PHE A 16 -2.94 9.55 -7.88
C PHE A 16 -3.02 10.57 -6.73
N ARG A 17 -3.67 10.19 -5.62
CA ARG A 17 -3.53 10.91 -4.34
C ARG A 17 -2.18 10.53 -3.73
N ALA A 18 -1.10 11.10 -4.27
CA ALA A 18 0.25 10.85 -3.79
C ALA A 18 0.59 11.79 -2.62
N THR A 19 0.06 11.51 -1.43
CA THR A 19 0.66 12.04 -0.20
C THR A 19 1.77 11.06 0.20
N ALA A 20 3.03 11.46 0.00
CA ALA A 20 4.15 10.64 0.44
C ALA A 20 4.25 10.70 1.97
N LEU A 21 3.79 9.66 2.68
CA LEU A 21 4.00 9.55 4.12
C LEU A 21 5.47 9.21 4.35
N LYS A 22 6.19 10.07 5.09
CA LYS A 22 7.60 9.86 5.39
C LYS A 22 7.77 9.26 6.79
N LEU A 23 8.33 8.07 6.86
CA LEU A 23 8.63 7.35 8.10
C LEU A 23 10.12 7.29 8.31
N HIS A 24 10.55 7.43 9.56
CA HIS A 24 11.96 7.40 9.94
C HIS A 24 12.20 6.19 10.83
N SER A 25 13.21 5.37 10.50
CA SER A 25 13.57 4.20 11.31
C SER A 25 15.08 3.98 11.34
N PRO A 26 15.66 3.57 12.48
CA PRO A 26 16.96 2.92 12.51
C PRO A 26 16.89 1.52 11.88
N LEU A 27 18.06 0.97 11.56
CA LEU A 27 18.22 -0.42 11.16
C LEU A 27 17.80 -1.37 12.29
N THR A 28 17.39 -2.58 11.92
CA THR A 28 17.07 -3.70 12.81
C THR A 28 15.85 -3.54 13.72
N GLN A 29 15.12 -2.43 13.61
CA GLN A 29 13.86 -2.21 14.33
C GLN A 29 12.67 -2.81 13.57
N THR A 30 11.61 -3.18 14.30
CA THR A 30 10.30 -3.46 13.71
C THR A 30 9.60 -2.16 13.34
N LEU A 31 9.16 -2.01 12.10
CA LEU A 31 8.44 -0.84 11.61
C LEU A 31 7.03 -1.20 11.14
N SER A 32 6.07 -0.33 11.42
CA SER A 32 4.71 -0.39 10.90
C SER A 32 4.47 0.73 9.89
N MET A 33 4.04 0.39 8.67
CA MET A 33 3.70 1.33 7.61
C MET A 33 2.20 1.27 7.32
N PRO A 34 1.41 2.27 7.77
CA PRO A 34 -0.03 2.29 7.54
C PRO A 34 -0.36 2.61 6.07
N CYS A 35 -1.51 2.13 5.62
CA CYS A 35 -2.10 2.46 4.32
C CYS A 35 -3.60 2.58 4.49
N GLU A 36 -4.05 3.81 4.73
CA GLU A 36 -5.45 4.16 4.96
C GLU A 36 -6.17 4.38 3.63
N TYR A 37 -7.40 3.86 3.53
CA TYR A 37 -8.26 3.98 2.35
C TYR A 37 -9.73 4.11 2.76
N ASP A 38 -10.53 4.72 1.88
CA ASP A 38 -11.92 5.08 2.16
C ASP A 38 -12.96 4.11 1.57
N TYR A 39 -12.52 3.05 0.89
CA TYR A 39 -13.43 2.08 0.25
C TYR A 39 -14.39 1.36 1.19
N GLU A 40 -14.07 1.32 2.48
CA GLU A 40 -14.90 0.70 3.52
C GLU A 40 -15.62 1.74 4.40
N ALA A 41 -15.48 3.05 4.11
CA ALA A 41 -16.13 4.12 4.89
C ALA A 41 -17.66 4.10 4.80
N HIS A 42 -18.21 3.54 3.72
CA HIS A 42 -19.65 3.51 3.44
C HIS A 42 -20.28 2.10 3.53
N GLY A 43 -19.57 1.13 4.11
CA GLY A 43 -20.08 -0.22 4.34
C GLY A 43 -19.11 -1.33 3.92
N ALA A 44 -19.60 -2.57 4.00
CA ALA A 44 -18.82 -3.75 3.65
C ALA A 44 -18.51 -3.78 2.15
N ILE A 45 -17.24 -4.01 1.82
CA ILE A 45 -16.80 -4.23 0.44
C ILE A 45 -16.64 -5.72 0.14
N GLU A 46 -17.24 -6.17 -0.97
CA GLU A 46 -17.19 -7.57 -1.40
C GLU A 46 -15.82 -7.97 -1.93
N GLN A 47 -15.10 -7.08 -2.61
CA GLN A 47 -13.86 -7.41 -3.31
C GLN A 47 -12.82 -6.34 -3.00
N LEU A 48 -11.98 -6.63 -2.01
CA LEU A 48 -10.81 -5.85 -1.67
C LEU A 48 -9.55 -6.68 -1.88
N SER A 49 -8.59 -6.12 -2.61
CA SER A 49 -7.25 -6.66 -2.79
C SER A 49 -6.24 -5.57 -2.46
N VAL A 50 -5.20 -5.91 -1.70
CA VAL A 50 -4.13 -4.97 -1.39
C VAL A 50 -2.78 -5.59 -1.67
N GLN A 51 -1.92 -4.84 -2.36
CA GLN A 51 -0.56 -5.23 -2.68
C GLN A 51 0.42 -4.21 -2.09
N TRP A 52 1.41 -4.70 -1.38
CA TRP A 52 2.55 -3.91 -0.94
C TRP A 52 3.75 -4.21 -1.83
N ARG A 53 4.40 -3.17 -2.34
CA ARG A 53 5.62 -3.27 -3.13
C ARG A 53 6.76 -2.50 -2.48
N SER A 54 7.94 -3.09 -2.55
CA SER A 54 9.19 -2.49 -2.06
C SER A 54 9.66 -1.33 -2.95
N PRO A 55 10.72 -0.60 -2.55
CA PRO A 55 11.37 0.42 -3.40
C PRO A 55 11.93 -0.13 -4.71
N LYS A 56 12.16 -1.45 -4.78
CA LYS A 56 12.58 -2.16 -5.99
C LYS A 56 11.41 -2.80 -6.74
N SER A 57 10.18 -2.39 -6.44
CA SER A 57 8.93 -2.89 -7.03
C SER A 57 8.66 -4.39 -6.81
N GLN A 58 9.33 -5.02 -5.85
CA GLN A 58 9.11 -6.43 -5.51
C GLN A 58 7.84 -6.55 -4.66
N LEU A 59 7.02 -7.57 -4.92
CA LEU A 59 5.81 -7.84 -4.13
C LEU A 59 6.21 -8.32 -2.73
N LEU A 60 5.87 -7.53 -1.71
CA LEU A 60 6.15 -7.84 -0.31
C LEU A 60 5.00 -8.60 0.33
N CYS A 61 3.77 -8.13 0.12
CA CYS A 61 2.57 -8.78 0.61
C CYS A 61 1.42 -8.62 -0.38
N HIS A 62 0.60 -9.66 -0.54
CA HIS A 62 -0.68 -9.62 -1.23
C HIS A 62 -1.78 -10.16 -0.31
N PHE A 63 -2.78 -9.33 -0.09
CA PHE A 63 -3.96 -9.63 0.71
C PHE A 63 -5.21 -9.56 -0.16
N ILE A 64 -6.11 -10.54 -0.05
CA ILE A 64 -7.43 -10.53 -0.70
C ILE A 64 -8.48 -10.90 0.35
N LYS A 65 -9.27 -9.90 0.77
CA LYS A 65 -10.19 -10.01 1.91
C LYS A 65 -11.21 -11.14 1.73
N HIS A 66 -11.91 -11.17 0.61
CA HIS A 66 -13.03 -12.10 0.36
C HIS A 66 -12.61 -13.55 0.11
N LYS A 67 -11.32 -13.80 -0.10
CA LYS A 67 -10.75 -15.15 -0.23
C LYS A 67 -10.03 -15.58 1.03
N ASP A 68 -10.00 -14.74 2.05
CA ASP A 68 -9.11 -14.86 3.21
C ASP A 68 -7.67 -15.21 2.81
N TYR A 69 -7.24 -14.64 1.68
CA TYR A 69 -5.93 -14.95 1.11
C TYR A 69 -4.91 -13.93 1.60
N ARG A 70 -3.79 -14.44 2.10
CA ARG A 70 -2.64 -13.63 2.49
C ARG A 70 -1.36 -14.37 2.13
N ASN A 71 -0.48 -13.68 1.40
CA ASN A 71 0.85 -14.16 1.12
C ASN A 71 1.85 -13.02 1.28
N CYS A 72 2.85 -13.23 2.13
CA CYS A 72 3.89 -12.25 2.40
C CYS A 72 5.26 -12.90 2.27
N THR A 73 6.19 -12.16 1.68
CA THR A 73 7.60 -12.52 1.64
C THR A 73 8.15 -12.59 3.07
N GLN A 74 9.13 -13.48 3.30
CA GLN A 74 9.76 -13.63 4.60
C GLN A 74 10.32 -12.29 5.12
N GLY A 75 10.06 -11.97 6.39
CA GLY A 75 10.45 -10.71 7.02
C GLY A 75 9.36 -9.63 6.99
N TYR A 76 8.25 -9.89 6.30
CA TYR A 76 7.11 -8.98 6.20
C TYR A 76 5.81 -9.67 6.66
N SER A 77 4.90 -8.88 7.20
CA SER A 77 3.51 -9.28 7.42
C SER A 77 2.57 -8.10 7.16
N ALA A 78 1.29 -8.37 6.94
CA ALA A 78 0.28 -7.33 6.75
C ALA A 78 -0.80 -7.48 7.82
N LEU A 79 -1.21 -6.38 8.45
CA LEU A 79 -2.31 -6.35 9.40
C LEU A 79 -3.49 -5.61 8.77
N TYR A 80 -4.62 -6.31 8.60
CA TYR A 80 -5.85 -5.72 8.06
C TYR A 80 -6.74 -5.26 9.20
N THR A 81 -7.25 -4.04 9.04
CA THR A 81 -8.37 -3.46 9.79
C THR A 81 -9.30 -2.77 8.78
N PRO A 82 -10.61 -2.69 9.00
CA PRO A 82 -11.47 -1.96 8.08
C PRO A 82 -10.97 -0.53 7.83
N GLY A 83 -10.74 -0.18 6.56
CA GLY A 83 -10.21 1.13 6.15
C GLY A 83 -8.69 1.33 6.27
N ASN A 84 -7.93 0.33 6.73
CA ASN A 84 -6.47 0.42 6.80
C ASN A 84 -5.80 -0.96 6.69
N ILE A 85 -4.70 -1.04 5.96
CA ILE A 85 -3.83 -2.23 5.99
C ILE A 85 -2.38 -1.82 6.24
N THR A 86 -1.84 -2.28 7.36
CA THR A 86 -0.50 -1.90 7.79
C THR A 86 0.50 -2.97 7.37
N LEU A 87 1.55 -2.60 6.63
CA LEU A 87 2.70 -3.46 6.42
C LEU A 87 3.60 -3.42 7.65
N ILE A 88 3.99 -4.58 8.16
CA ILE A 88 4.93 -4.72 9.26
C ILE A 88 6.23 -5.27 8.67
N ILE A 89 7.32 -4.50 8.80
CA ILE A 89 8.68 -4.94 8.53
C ILE A 89 9.26 -5.42 9.86
N HIS A 90 9.50 -6.72 10.01
CA HIS A 90 9.92 -7.30 11.30
C HIS A 90 11.33 -6.87 11.72
N LYS A 91 12.21 -6.61 10.76
CA LYS A 91 13.57 -6.16 10.99
C LYS A 91 14.02 -5.33 9.81
N VAL A 92 14.01 -4.01 9.96
CA VAL A 92 14.40 -3.07 8.90
C VAL A 92 15.85 -3.31 8.47
N LYS A 93 16.05 -3.38 7.15
CA LYS A 93 17.35 -3.54 6.49
C LYS A 93 17.60 -2.41 5.50
N GLU A 94 18.81 -2.34 4.96
CA GLU A 94 19.18 -1.32 3.99
C GLU A 94 18.30 -1.37 2.73
N GLU A 95 17.91 -2.56 2.28
CA GLU A 95 17.04 -2.72 1.10
C GLU A 95 15.59 -2.20 1.30
N ASP A 96 15.18 -1.97 2.56
CA ASP A 96 13.84 -1.48 2.89
C ASP A 96 13.72 0.03 2.73
N PHE A 97 14.82 0.79 2.71
CA PHE A 97 14.76 2.25 2.60
C PHE A 97 14.37 2.69 1.19
N GLY A 98 13.51 3.71 1.12
CA GLY A 98 12.97 4.28 -0.11
C GLY A 98 11.45 4.22 -0.17
N LYS A 99 10.92 4.37 -1.38
CA LYS A 99 9.47 4.49 -1.63
C LYS A 99 8.81 3.12 -1.75
N HIS A 100 8.01 2.76 -0.76
CA HIS A 100 7.07 1.66 -0.83
C HIS A 100 5.76 2.10 -1.49
N VAL A 101 5.10 1.17 -2.15
CA VAL A 101 3.78 1.41 -2.76
C VAL A 101 2.76 0.46 -2.16
N CYS A 102 1.69 1.01 -1.61
CA CYS A 102 0.49 0.28 -1.23
C CYS A 102 -0.58 0.49 -2.30
N SER A 103 -0.91 -0.55 -3.04
CA SER A 103 -1.96 -0.55 -4.06
C SER A 103 -3.22 -1.20 -3.49
N VAL A 104 -4.25 -0.40 -3.23
CA VAL A 104 -5.56 -0.86 -2.73
C VAL A 104 -6.54 -0.89 -3.90
N SER A 105 -7.08 -2.06 -4.21
CA SER A 105 -8.02 -2.22 -5.32
C SER A 105 -9.34 -2.86 -4.91
N LYS A 106 -10.40 -2.41 -5.59
CA LYS A 106 -11.74 -2.98 -5.60
C LYS A 106 -12.22 -3.17 -7.04
N ARG A 107 -13.38 -3.80 -7.21
CA ARG A 107 -13.92 -4.22 -8.53
C ARG A 107 -13.74 -3.20 -9.67
N HIS A 108 -13.98 -1.91 -9.42
CA HIS A 108 -13.91 -0.87 -10.45
C HIS A 108 -13.05 0.34 -10.05
N ALA A 109 -12.17 0.22 -9.06
CA ALA A 109 -11.31 1.32 -8.64
C ALA A 109 -10.03 0.81 -7.97
N PHE A 110 -8.95 1.57 -8.09
CA PHE A 110 -7.71 1.33 -7.37
C PHE A 110 -7.12 2.66 -6.89
N LEU A 111 -6.36 2.60 -5.80
CA LEU A 111 -5.63 3.70 -5.23
C LEU A 111 -4.22 3.23 -4.92
N ASP A 112 -3.23 4.03 -5.31
CA ASP A 112 -1.84 3.81 -4.96
C ASP A 112 -1.39 4.86 -3.95
N TYR A 113 -0.83 4.41 -2.84
CA TYR A 113 -0.25 5.23 -1.80
C TYR A 113 1.26 5.01 -1.78
N ILE A 114 2.01 6.10 -1.72
CA ILE A 114 3.48 6.05 -1.61
C ILE A 114 3.85 6.33 -0.15
N ILE A 115 4.61 5.43 0.45
CA ILE A 115 5.16 5.58 1.79
C ILE A 115 6.67 5.55 1.66
N GLU A 116 7.36 6.62 2.05
CA GLU A 116 8.82 6.70 2.00
C GLU A 116 9.42 6.36 3.36
N LEU A 117 10.15 5.25 3.42
CA LEU A 117 10.95 4.88 4.59
C LEU A 117 12.35 5.47 4.46
N VAL A 118 12.73 6.30 5.42
CA VAL A 118 14.03 6.97 5.47
C VAL A 118 14.82 6.51 6.67
N GLN A 119 16.12 6.29 6.44
CA GLN A 119 17.04 5.93 7.49
C GLN A 119 17.28 7.12 8.41
N VAL A 120 17.15 6.91 9.72
CA VAL A 120 17.66 7.87 10.70
C VAL A 120 19.18 7.74 10.72
N THR A 121 19.88 8.70 10.13
CA THR A 121 21.31 8.87 10.36
C THR A 121 21.50 9.56 11.71
N GLY A 122 22.10 8.87 12.68
CA GLY A 122 22.48 9.50 13.94
C GLY A 122 23.45 10.66 13.70
N ILE A 123 23.23 11.77 14.41
CA ILE A 123 24.23 12.84 14.61
C ILE A 123 25.30 12.30 15.55
#